data_AF-A0A9D9ZH01-F1
#
_entry.id   AF-A0A9D9ZH01-F1
#
_cell.length_a   1.000
_cell.length_b   1.000
_cell.length_c   1.000
_cell.angle_alpha   90.00
_cell.angle_beta   90.00
_cell.angle_gamma   90.00
#
_symmetry.space_group_name_H-M   'P 1'
#
loop_
_entity.id
_entity.type
_entity.pdbx_description
1 polymer ?
#
loop_
_entity_poly.entity_id
_entity_poly.type
_entity_poly.pdbx_seq_one_letter_code
_entity_poly.pdbx_strand_id
1 'polypeptide(L)'
;VRSVKSEFKKILKYNGINIFKGVQQAGRTDKDVNARENVLYVNSKNNIEISRFKNKLNKFKTEYFEIMNIKNTLPFLEFPDMIEKRYYVYEYPENLIKNNEEKIYKFCKELSGKKDFKQFTSKKGEKLKNHIRDIKIKYENGKLYFEGDGFLHHQVRIMSNYILNNKMAPLDGKYLTLDKIKFKKELENYIFEEVEDIKIEKVNKIEKNDFIYIFYVNKKHKSEVIGKKGKNIKQLKKLYGNIIVKEEE
;
A
#
# COMPACT_ATOMS: atom_id res chain seq x y z
N VAL A 1 -22.34 -0.72 -6.44
CA VAL A 1 -21.40 -1.77 -6.91
C VAL A 1 -20.56 -2.25 -5.74
N ARG A 2 -20.56 -3.55 -5.46
CA ARG A 2 -19.75 -4.17 -4.40
C ARG A 2 -18.28 -4.19 -4.82
N SER A 3 -17.37 -3.83 -3.91
CA SER A 3 -15.92 -3.81 -4.12
C SER A 3 -15.19 -3.97 -2.78
N VAL A 4 -13.93 -4.42 -2.81
CA VAL A 4 -13.05 -4.49 -1.64
C VAL A 4 -13.02 -3.14 -0.90
N LYS A 5 -12.84 -2.05 -1.64
CA LYS A 5 -12.82 -0.68 -1.09
C LYS A 5 -14.13 -0.30 -0.39
N SER A 6 -15.28 -0.65 -0.95
CA SER A 6 -16.58 -0.35 -0.32
C SER A 6 -16.79 -1.17 0.94
N GLU A 7 -16.33 -2.42 0.96
CA GLU A 7 -16.48 -3.31 2.11
C GLU A 7 -15.53 -2.89 3.24
N PHE A 8 -14.29 -2.54 2.91
CA PHE A 8 -13.33 -1.92 3.83
C PHE A 8 -13.90 -0.69 4.55
N LYS A 9 -14.56 0.22 3.81
CA LYS A 9 -15.22 1.38 4.42
C LYS A 9 -16.31 1.01 5.41
N LYS A 10 -17.10 -0.04 5.15
CA LYS A 10 -18.15 -0.49 6.08
C LYS A 10 -17.55 -1.02 7.36
N ILE A 11 -16.49 -1.82 7.28
CA ILE A 11 -15.84 -2.38 8.47
C ILE A 11 -15.24 -1.27 9.33
N LEU A 12 -14.56 -0.28 8.71
CA LEU A 12 -14.04 0.86 9.45
C LEU A 12 -15.18 1.61 10.19
N LYS A 13 -16.28 1.90 9.50
CA LYS A 13 -17.45 2.57 10.10
C LYS A 13 -18.06 1.75 11.24
N TYR A 14 -18.21 0.44 11.07
CA TYR A 14 -18.74 -0.47 12.09
C TYR A 14 -17.88 -0.47 13.36
N ASN A 15 -16.56 -0.27 13.21
CA ASN A 15 -15.61 -0.15 14.31
C ASN A 15 -15.42 1.30 14.81
N GLY A 16 -16.33 2.22 14.46
CA GLY A 16 -16.28 3.62 14.91
C GLY A 16 -15.21 4.48 14.25
N ILE A 17 -14.53 3.98 13.21
CA ILE A 17 -13.48 4.72 12.50
C ILE A 17 -14.13 5.55 11.39
N ASN A 18 -14.27 6.85 11.65
CA ASN A 18 -14.75 7.81 10.67
C ASN A 18 -13.60 8.29 9.76
N ILE A 19 -13.75 8.05 8.46
CA ILE A 19 -12.78 8.47 7.45
C ILE A 19 -13.05 9.93 7.10
N PHE A 20 -12.02 10.77 7.13
CA PHE A 20 -12.11 12.20 6.83
C PHE A 20 -12.11 12.48 5.32
N LYS A 21 -11.26 11.78 4.56
CA LYS A 21 -11.13 11.89 3.10
C LYS A 21 -11.51 10.57 2.41
N GLY A 22 -11.43 10.50 1.08
CA GLY A 22 -11.54 9.23 0.37
C GLY A 22 -10.44 8.24 0.76
N VAL A 23 -10.74 6.94 0.68
CA VAL A 23 -9.71 5.89 0.78
C VAL A 23 -8.83 5.94 -0.48
N GLN A 24 -7.52 6.01 -0.30
CA GLN A 24 -6.55 5.86 -1.39
C GLN A 24 -6.02 4.42 -1.38
N GLN A 25 -5.48 3.96 -2.50
CA GLN A 25 -5.02 2.57 -2.65
C GLN A 25 -3.72 2.54 -3.43
N ALA A 26 -2.81 1.66 -3.04
CA ALA A 26 -1.52 1.52 -3.69
C ALA A 26 -1.67 0.85 -5.06
N GLY A 27 -2.45 -0.24 -5.16
CA GLY A 27 -2.81 -0.87 -6.43
C GLY A 27 -4.32 -0.83 -6.68
N ARG A 28 -4.75 -0.25 -7.81
CA ARG A 28 -6.13 -0.45 -8.30
C ARG A 28 -6.17 -1.75 -9.08
N THR A 29 -6.86 -2.75 -8.55
CA THR A 29 -7.11 -4.01 -9.24
C THR A 29 -8.40 -3.94 -10.05
N ASP A 30 -8.42 -4.64 -11.19
CA ASP A 30 -9.63 -4.79 -12.00
C ASP A 30 -10.55 -5.85 -11.38
N LYS A 31 -11.72 -6.07 -11.99
CA LYS A 31 -12.65 -7.11 -11.54
C LYS A 31 -11.94 -8.48 -11.53
N ASP A 32 -12.21 -9.25 -10.47
CA ASP A 32 -11.75 -10.63 -10.25
C ASP A 32 -10.21 -10.77 -10.10
N VAL A 33 -9.45 -9.67 -10.10
CA VAL A 33 -8.01 -9.69 -9.81
C VAL A 33 -7.76 -9.82 -8.31
N ASN A 34 -6.95 -10.80 -7.94
CA ASN A 34 -6.57 -11.06 -6.55
C ASN A 34 -5.50 -10.07 -6.07
N ALA A 35 -5.34 -9.96 -4.75
CA ALA A 35 -4.21 -9.27 -4.16
C ALA A 35 -3.77 -9.95 -2.87
N ARG A 36 -2.46 -10.16 -2.74
CA ARG A 36 -1.83 -10.70 -1.53
C ARG A 36 -1.47 -9.58 -0.57
N GLU A 37 -0.80 -8.53 -1.05
CA GLU A 37 -0.34 -7.40 -0.22
C GLU A 37 -0.77 -6.04 -0.78
N ASN A 38 -2.07 -5.82 -0.98
CA ASN A 38 -2.54 -4.47 -1.32
C ASN A 38 -2.61 -3.57 -0.08
N VAL A 39 -2.37 -2.28 -0.27
CA VAL A 39 -2.31 -1.31 0.81
C VAL A 39 -3.34 -0.22 0.56
N LEU A 40 -4.14 0.05 1.60
CA LEU A 40 -5.12 1.13 1.62
C LEU A 40 -4.66 2.21 2.58
N TYR A 41 -4.75 3.46 2.14
CA TYR A 41 -4.42 4.62 2.94
C TYR A 41 -5.69 5.42 3.26
N VAL A 42 -5.82 5.79 4.53
CA VAL A 42 -6.95 6.53 5.05
C VAL A 42 -6.49 7.68 5.92
N ASN A 43 -7.22 8.79 5.84
CA ASN A 43 -7.14 9.85 6.83
C ASN A 43 -8.35 9.74 7.74
N SER A 44 -8.15 9.76 9.05
CA SER A 44 -9.23 9.82 10.04
C SER A 44 -9.26 11.19 10.73
N LYS A 45 -10.45 11.59 11.19
CA LYS A 45 -10.61 12.80 12.02
C LYS A 45 -10.08 12.58 13.44
N ASN A 46 -10.19 11.35 13.95
CA ASN A 46 -9.89 11.02 15.34
C ASN A 46 -8.61 10.19 15.39
N ASN A 47 -7.95 10.21 16.55
CA ASN A 47 -6.83 9.31 16.79
C ASN A 47 -7.34 7.86 16.80
N ILE A 48 -6.76 6.99 15.97
CA ILE A 48 -7.07 5.57 15.97
C ILE A 48 -6.03 4.89 16.84
N GLU A 49 -6.43 4.42 18.02
CA GLU A 49 -5.54 3.68 18.91
C GLU A 49 -5.30 2.28 18.35
N ILE A 50 -4.24 2.10 17.53
CA ILE A 50 -3.96 0.85 16.80
C ILE A 50 -3.85 -0.36 17.76
N SER A 51 -3.33 -0.17 18.97
CA SER A 51 -3.27 -1.19 20.05
C SER A 51 -4.63 -1.85 20.31
N ARG A 52 -5.71 -1.07 20.34
CA ARG A 52 -7.09 -1.60 20.50
C ARG A 52 -7.53 -2.50 19.34
N PHE A 53 -6.87 -2.37 18.19
CA PHE A 53 -7.18 -3.10 16.96
C PHE A 53 -6.21 -4.24 16.66
N LYS A 54 -4.95 -4.18 17.13
CA LYS A 54 -3.96 -5.28 16.97
C LYS A 54 -4.52 -6.60 17.51
N ASN A 55 -5.13 -6.57 18.69
CA ASN A 55 -5.77 -7.75 19.31
C ASN A 55 -7.14 -8.12 18.70
N LYS A 56 -7.61 -7.37 17.70
CA LYS A 56 -8.89 -7.55 17.00
C LYS A 56 -8.72 -7.66 15.49
N LEU A 57 -7.52 -7.88 14.95
CA LEU A 57 -7.31 -8.01 13.50
C LEU A 57 -8.17 -9.13 12.88
N ASN A 58 -8.39 -10.22 13.62
CA ASN A 58 -9.34 -11.28 13.25
C ASN A 58 -10.78 -10.77 13.00
N LYS A 59 -11.19 -9.65 13.62
CA LYS A 59 -12.50 -9.00 13.39
C LYS A 59 -12.55 -8.18 12.10
N PHE A 60 -11.42 -7.95 11.45
CA PHE A 60 -11.32 -7.26 10.15
C PHE A 60 -11.18 -8.24 8.98
N LYS A 61 -11.50 -9.52 9.21
CA LYS A 61 -11.60 -10.54 8.18
C LYS A 61 -13.02 -10.62 7.66
N THR A 62 -13.15 -10.67 6.34
CA THR A 62 -14.39 -10.96 5.63
C THR A 62 -14.17 -12.12 4.67
N GLU A 63 -15.23 -12.56 4.00
CA GLU A 63 -15.13 -13.49 2.87
C GLU A 63 -14.29 -12.94 1.70
N TYR A 64 -14.02 -11.63 1.64
CA TYR A 64 -13.34 -10.98 0.50
C TYR A 64 -11.89 -10.55 0.78
N PHE A 65 -11.58 -10.19 2.02
CA PHE A 65 -10.24 -9.73 2.39
C PHE A 65 -10.02 -9.85 3.90
N GLU A 66 -8.75 -9.79 4.27
CA GLU A 66 -8.27 -9.77 5.64
C GLU A 66 -7.28 -8.60 5.81
N ILE A 67 -7.40 -7.84 6.91
CA ILE A 67 -6.42 -6.82 7.26
C ILE A 67 -5.28 -7.50 8.01
N MET A 68 -4.12 -7.61 7.36
CA MET A 68 -2.94 -8.24 7.95
C MET A 68 -2.14 -7.31 8.87
N ASN A 69 -2.16 -6.00 8.59
CA ASN A 69 -1.38 -5.01 9.34
C ASN A 69 -2.00 -3.61 9.25
N ILE A 70 -1.76 -2.80 10.28
CA ILE A 70 -2.13 -1.38 10.35
C ILE A 70 -0.92 -0.61 10.89
N LYS A 71 -0.49 0.42 10.15
CA LYS A 71 0.58 1.32 10.57
C LYS A 71 0.11 2.77 10.52
N ASN A 72 0.56 3.57 11.48
CA ASN A 72 0.40 5.02 11.45
C ASN A 72 1.43 5.63 10.50
N THR A 73 1.07 6.72 9.84
CA THR A 73 1.98 7.52 9.00
C THR A 73 1.49 8.97 8.97
N LEU A 74 2.18 9.84 8.23
CA LEU A 74 1.78 11.22 8.06
C LEU A 74 0.40 11.36 7.39
N PRO A 75 -0.41 12.35 7.80
CA PRO A 75 -1.68 12.63 7.16
C PRO A 75 -1.48 13.31 5.81
N PHE A 76 -2.55 13.32 5.00
CA PHE A 76 -2.65 14.02 3.72
C PHE A 76 -1.60 13.66 2.64
N LEU A 77 -1.12 12.42 2.63
CA LEU A 77 -0.26 11.93 1.56
C LEU A 77 -1.05 11.75 0.25
N GLU A 78 -0.44 12.09 -0.88
CA GLU A 78 -0.81 11.59 -2.20
C GLU A 78 -0.29 10.16 -2.34
N PHE A 79 -1.04 9.22 -1.76
CA PHE A 79 -0.54 7.86 -1.51
C PHE A 79 -0.12 7.09 -2.78
N PRO A 80 -0.79 7.22 -3.95
CA PRO A 80 -0.31 6.61 -5.18
C PRO A 80 1.12 7.04 -5.57
N ASP A 81 1.51 8.28 -5.25
CA ASP A 81 2.83 8.82 -5.56
C ASP A 81 3.90 8.31 -4.58
N MET A 82 3.49 7.70 -3.47
CA MET A 82 4.39 7.08 -2.49
C MET A 82 4.77 5.64 -2.85
N ILE A 83 4.24 5.12 -3.97
CA ILE A 83 4.52 3.75 -4.43
C ILE A 83 5.67 3.79 -5.43
N GLU A 84 6.70 3.00 -5.18
CA GLU A 84 7.84 2.86 -6.08
C GLU A 84 7.56 1.82 -7.15
N LYS A 85 7.14 0.61 -6.74
CA LYS A 85 6.87 -0.51 -7.66
C LYS A 85 5.69 -1.35 -7.23
N ARG A 86 5.08 -2.02 -8.20
CA ARG A 86 4.04 -3.03 -8.02
C ARG A 86 4.50 -4.34 -8.67
N TYR A 87 4.26 -5.44 -7.98
CA TYR A 87 4.63 -6.77 -8.40
C TYR A 87 3.36 -7.58 -8.65
N TYR A 88 3.22 -8.07 -9.87
CA TYR A 88 2.10 -8.92 -10.27
C TYR A 88 2.59 -10.29 -10.67
N VAL A 89 1.80 -11.30 -10.35
CA VAL A 89 1.99 -12.68 -10.79
C VAL A 89 0.77 -13.10 -11.59
N TYR A 90 1.01 -13.71 -12.75
CA TYR A 90 -0.04 -14.25 -13.61
C TYR A 90 0.12 -15.77 -13.74
N GLU A 91 -0.84 -16.50 -13.18
CA GLU A 91 -0.84 -17.97 -13.11
C GLU A 91 -1.90 -18.53 -14.07
N TYR A 92 -1.50 -18.77 -15.33
CA TYR A 92 -2.43 -19.22 -16.37
C TYR A 92 -2.38 -20.74 -16.55
N PRO A 93 -3.52 -21.42 -16.78
CA PRO A 93 -3.53 -22.87 -17.00
C PRO A 93 -2.64 -23.27 -18.18
N GLU A 94 -1.71 -24.20 -17.95
CA GLU A 94 -0.71 -24.61 -18.93
C GLU A 94 -1.32 -25.14 -20.22
N ASN A 95 -2.40 -25.92 -20.11
CA ASN A 95 -3.14 -26.47 -21.25
C ASN A 95 -3.80 -25.41 -22.15
N LEU A 96 -3.88 -24.15 -21.70
CA LEU A 96 -4.41 -23.03 -22.47
C LEU A 96 -3.32 -22.16 -23.10
N ILE A 97 -2.05 -22.41 -22.77
CA ILE A 97 -0.89 -21.70 -23.34
C ILE A 97 -0.63 -22.22 -24.76
N LYS A 98 -0.43 -21.30 -25.72
CA LYS A 98 -0.20 -21.66 -27.13
C LYS A 98 1.24 -21.49 -27.59
N ASN A 99 2.00 -20.60 -26.96
CA ASN A 99 3.41 -20.40 -27.29
C ASN A 99 4.29 -21.37 -26.51
N ASN A 100 5.39 -21.81 -27.12
CA ASN A 100 6.43 -22.56 -26.43
C ASN A 100 7.26 -21.64 -25.51
N GLU A 101 8.05 -22.23 -24.63
CA GLU A 101 8.84 -21.48 -23.64
C GLU A 101 9.84 -20.53 -24.29
N GLU A 102 10.56 -20.93 -25.34
CA GLU A 102 11.53 -20.09 -26.04
C GLU A 102 10.90 -18.77 -26.51
N LYS A 103 9.70 -18.85 -27.09
CA LYS A 103 8.97 -17.68 -27.56
C LYS A 103 8.44 -16.83 -26.42
N ILE A 104 8.00 -17.46 -25.32
CA ILE A 104 7.60 -16.76 -24.09
C ILE A 104 8.79 -15.97 -23.52
N TYR A 105 9.96 -16.59 -23.40
CA TYR A 105 11.19 -15.95 -22.92
C TYR A 105 11.61 -14.79 -23.82
N LYS A 106 11.55 -14.98 -25.14
CA LYS A 106 11.82 -13.92 -26.12
C LYS A 106 10.91 -12.72 -25.90
N PHE A 107 9.60 -12.93 -25.78
CA PHE A 107 8.65 -11.83 -25.54
C PHE A 107 8.86 -11.16 -24.17
N CYS A 108 9.19 -11.91 -23.12
CA CYS A 108 9.50 -11.32 -21.81
C CYS A 108 10.68 -10.34 -21.91
N LYS A 109 11.74 -10.73 -22.63
CA LYS A 109 12.91 -9.88 -22.86
C LYS A 109 12.57 -8.66 -23.72
N GLU A 110 11.85 -8.87 -24.82
CA GLU A 110 11.47 -7.80 -25.75
C GLU A 110 10.52 -6.78 -25.14
N LEU A 111 9.61 -7.20 -24.26
CA LEU A 111 8.64 -6.28 -23.64
C LEU A 111 9.15 -5.64 -22.35
N SER A 112 10.27 -6.10 -21.81
CA SER A 112 10.89 -5.48 -20.64
C SER A 112 11.57 -4.15 -20.97
N GLY A 113 11.69 -3.29 -19.97
CA GLY A 113 12.34 -1.98 -19.99
C GLY A 113 11.38 -0.80 -20.04
N LYS A 114 11.97 0.40 -20.12
CA LYS A 114 11.24 1.67 -20.19
C LYS A 114 10.73 1.94 -21.60
N LYS A 115 9.43 1.78 -21.82
CA LYS A 115 8.80 1.85 -23.15
C LYS A 115 7.42 2.48 -23.09
N ASP A 116 6.92 2.92 -24.24
CA ASP A 116 5.52 3.26 -24.42
C ASP A 116 4.69 1.98 -24.54
N PHE A 117 3.75 1.78 -23.62
CA PHE A 117 2.87 0.62 -23.58
C PHE A 117 1.43 0.93 -24.01
N LYS A 118 1.18 2.00 -24.76
CA LYS A 118 -0.16 2.40 -25.23
C LYS A 118 -0.90 1.26 -25.93
N GLN A 119 -0.22 0.41 -26.69
CA GLN A 119 -0.85 -0.74 -27.36
C GLN A 119 -1.36 -1.83 -26.40
N PHE A 120 -0.85 -1.85 -25.17
CA PHE A 120 -1.22 -2.82 -24.14
C PHE A 120 -2.20 -2.20 -23.14
N THR A 121 -3.18 -1.44 -23.61
CA THR A 121 -4.20 -0.89 -22.72
C THR A 121 -5.57 -0.86 -23.38
N SER A 122 -6.58 -0.66 -22.55
CA SER A 122 -7.95 -0.43 -23.03
C SER A 122 -8.14 1.01 -23.53
N LYS A 123 -9.25 1.29 -24.22
CA LYS A 123 -9.72 2.66 -24.56
C LYS A 123 -9.67 3.66 -23.40
N LYS A 124 -9.86 3.19 -22.16
CA LYS A 124 -9.76 4.03 -20.96
C LYS A 124 -8.31 4.45 -20.65
N GLY A 125 -7.36 3.55 -20.84
CA GLY A 125 -5.94 3.83 -20.65
C GLY A 125 -5.33 4.65 -21.78
N GLU A 126 -5.85 4.53 -23.01
CA GLU A 126 -5.41 5.32 -24.16
C GLU A 126 -5.63 6.83 -23.96
N LYS A 127 -6.65 7.20 -23.17
CA LYS A 127 -6.97 8.60 -22.82
C LYS A 127 -5.97 9.22 -21.83
N LEU A 128 -5.08 8.43 -21.23
CA LEU A 128 -4.05 8.98 -20.34
C LEU A 128 -3.03 9.78 -21.15
N LYS A 129 -2.42 10.80 -20.53
CA LYS A 129 -1.38 11.61 -21.19
C LYS A 129 -0.03 10.87 -21.30
N ASN A 130 0.25 9.96 -20.36
CA ASN A 130 1.53 9.25 -20.28
C ASN A 130 1.32 7.73 -20.25
N HIS A 131 1.87 7.06 -21.27
CA HIS A 131 1.85 5.61 -21.46
C HIS A 131 3.21 4.95 -21.24
N ILE A 132 4.25 5.74 -20.94
CA ILE A 132 5.60 5.23 -20.68
C ILE A 132 5.62 4.58 -19.29
N ARG A 133 6.08 3.34 -19.22
CA ARG A 133 6.32 2.60 -17.96
C ARG A 133 7.67 1.94 -18.03
N ASP A 134 8.26 1.66 -16.87
CA ASP A 134 9.42 0.78 -16.76
C ASP A 134 8.99 -0.54 -16.13
N ILE A 135 9.02 -1.61 -16.93
CA ILE A 135 8.48 -2.92 -16.55
C ILE A 135 9.53 -4.00 -16.79
N LYS A 136 9.77 -4.84 -15.80
CA LYS A 136 10.55 -6.06 -15.92
C LYS A 136 9.61 -7.25 -15.91
N ILE A 137 9.81 -8.16 -16.86
CA ILE A 137 8.96 -9.34 -17.06
C ILE A 137 9.83 -10.59 -17.00
N LYS A 138 9.37 -11.61 -16.28
CA LYS A 138 10.02 -12.91 -16.17
C LYS A 138 8.99 -14.03 -16.33
N TYR A 139 9.41 -15.16 -16.89
CA TYR A 139 8.63 -16.39 -16.91
C TYR A 139 9.40 -17.47 -16.14
N GLU A 140 8.87 -17.90 -15.01
CA GLU A 140 9.55 -18.84 -14.12
C GLU A 140 8.48 -19.78 -13.53
N ASN A 141 8.76 -21.10 -13.50
CA ASN A 141 7.86 -22.11 -12.94
C ASN A 141 6.41 -22.02 -13.46
N GLY A 142 6.23 -21.87 -14.77
CA GLY A 142 4.91 -21.78 -15.41
C GLY A 142 4.18 -20.44 -15.24
N LYS A 143 4.78 -19.45 -14.56
CA LYS A 143 4.12 -18.18 -14.18
C LYS A 143 4.82 -16.98 -14.80
N LEU A 144 4.04 -15.95 -15.13
CA LEU A 144 4.59 -14.64 -15.51
C LEU A 144 4.67 -13.72 -14.30
N TYR A 145 5.83 -13.08 -14.12
CA TYR A 145 6.08 -12.09 -13.10
C TYR A 145 6.28 -10.74 -13.75
N PHE A 146 5.59 -9.72 -13.26
CA PHE A 146 5.69 -8.34 -13.72
C PHE A 146 6.08 -7.45 -12.55
N GLU A 147 7.20 -6.76 -12.67
CA GLU A 147 7.64 -5.70 -11.76
C GLU A 147 7.60 -4.38 -12.52
N GLY A 148 6.90 -3.37 -12.01
CA GLY A 148 6.86 -2.08 -12.70
C GLY A 148 6.55 -0.88 -11.81
N ASP A 149 6.96 0.30 -12.27
CA ASP A 149 6.71 1.61 -11.63
C ASP A 149 5.22 2.01 -11.65
N GLY A 150 4.47 1.46 -12.61
CA GLY A 150 3.03 1.55 -12.70
C GLY A 150 2.51 0.73 -13.87
N PHE A 151 1.20 0.54 -13.92
CA PHE A 151 0.55 -0.20 -14.99
C PHE A 151 -0.67 0.56 -15.50
N LEU A 152 -0.86 0.58 -16.81
CA LEU A 152 -2.05 1.07 -17.47
C LEU A 152 -3.22 0.10 -17.23
N HIS A 153 -4.44 0.56 -17.51
CA HIS A 153 -5.64 -0.27 -17.35
C HIS A 153 -5.56 -1.52 -18.24
N HIS A 154 -5.83 -2.69 -17.65
CA HIS A 154 -5.73 -4.01 -18.27
C HIS A 154 -4.32 -4.45 -18.74
N GLN A 155 -3.28 -3.65 -18.50
CA GLN A 155 -1.99 -3.85 -19.16
C GLN A 155 -1.36 -5.22 -18.92
N VAL A 156 -1.24 -5.62 -17.66
CA VAL A 156 -0.64 -6.92 -17.29
C VAL A 156 -1.40 -8.08 -17.96
N ARG A 157 -2.72 -7.99 -18.06
CA ARG A 157 -3.59 -9.03 -18.65
C ARG A 157 -3.45 -9.11 -20.17
N ILE A 158 -3.34 -7.96 -20.85
CA ILE A 158 -3.14 -7.92 -22.31
C ILE A 158 -1.72 -8.42 -22.65
N MET A 159 -0.71 -7.94 -21.91
CA MET A 159 0.67 -8.40 -22.09
C MET A 159 0.80 -9.90 -21.84
N SER A 160 0.16 -10.43 -20.80
CA SER A 160 0.16 -11.88 -20.53
C SER A 160 -0.45 -12.67 -21.68
N ASN A 161 -1.56 -12.22 -22.27
CA ASN A 161 -2.15 -12.91 -23.42
C ASN A 161 -1.26 -12.86 -24.66
N TYR A 162 -0.59 -11.73 -24.87
CA TYR A 162 0.33 -11.58 -25.98
C TYR A 162 1.54 -12.51 -25.80
N ILE A 163 2.14 -12.52 -24.61
CA ILE A 163 3.29 -13.39 -24.30
C ILE A 163 2.93 -14.87 -24.42
N LEU A 164 1.80 -15.29 -23.83
CA LEU A 164 1.42 -16.71 -23.76
C LEU A 164 0.74 -17.23 -25.04
N ASN A 165 0.00 -16.37 -25.74
CA ASN A 165 -0.92 -16.79 -26.82
C ASN A 165 -0.87 -15.92 -28.09
N ASN A 166 -0.03 -14.89 -28.13
CA ASN A 166 0.08 -13.94 -29.25
C ASN A 166 -1.23 -13.20 -29.57
N LYS A 167 -2.02 -12.82 -28.55
CA LYS A 167 -3.30 -12.11 -28.71
C LYS A 167 -3.30 -10.75 -28.00
N MET A 168 -3.75 -9.70 -28.69
CA MET A 168 -3.93 -8.35 -28.12
C MET A 168 -5.30 -8.17 -27.46
N ALA A 169 -5.59 -9.00 -26.46
CA ALA A 169 -6.82 -8.91 -25.66
C ALA A 169 -6.51 -9.29 -24.20
N PRO A 170 -7.22 -8.75 -23.20
CA PRO A 170 -6.95 -9.12 -21.81
C PRO A 170 -7.37 -10.57 -21.54
N LEU A 171 -6.49 -11.36 -20.92
CA LEU A 171 -6.89 -12.61 -20.28
C LEU A 171 -7.76 -12.36 -19.03
N ASP A 172 -8.35 -13.40 -18.45
CA ASP A 172 -9.18 -13.31 -17.24
C ASP A 172 -8.41 -12.70 -16.05
N GLY A 173 -9.10 -11.92 -15.22
CA GLY A 173 -8.53 -11.29 -14.02
C GLY A 173 -8.24 -12.29 -12.90
N LYS A 174 -8.98 -13.40 -12.83
CA LYS A 174 -8.87 -14.40 -11.75
C LYS A 174 -7.49 -15.06 -11.62
N TYR A 175 -6.72 -15.07 -12.70
CA TYR A 175 -5.36 -15.61 -12.75
C TYR A 175 -4.28 -14.58 -12.39
N LEU A 176 -4.66 -13.31 -12.23
CA LEU A 176 -3.75 -12.22 -11.88
C LEU A 176 -3.83 -11.93 -10.39
N THR A 177 -2.67 -11.84 -9.76
CA THR A 177 -2.51 -11.46 -8.36
C THR A 177 -1.58 -10.26 -8.26
N LEU A 178 -2.03 -9.18 -7.61
CA LEU A 178 -1.12 -8.15 -7.07
C LEU A 178 -0.41 -8.76 -5.87
N ASP A 179 0.82 -9.22 -6.08
CA ASP A 179 1.57 -10.00 -5.10
C ASP A 179 2.20 -9.10 -4.04
N LYS A 180 2.89 -8.03 -4.47
CA LYS A 180 3.64 -7.15 -3.57
C LYS A 180 3.62 -5.69 -4.02
N ILE A 181 3.81 -4.80 -3.06
CA ILE A 181 3.98 -3.36 -3.28
C ILE A 181 5.30 -2.93 -2.63
N LYS A 182 6.11 -2.19 -3.38
CA LYS A 182 7.31 -1.52 -2.86
C LYS A 182 7.00 -0.04 -2.67
N PHE A 183 7.20 0.44 -1.45
CA PHE A 183 7.08 1.85 -1.12
C PHE A 183 8.32 2.60 -1.56
N LYS A 184 8.18 3.90 -1.83
CA LYS A 184 9.32 4.80 -1.88
C LYS A 184 9.90 4.92 -0.47
N LYS A 185 11.22 5.09 -0.39
CA LYS A 185 11.93 5.36 0.89
C LYS A 185 11.30 6.50 1.68
N GLU A 186 10.81 7.52 0.99
CA GLU A 186 10.08 8.64 1.60
C GLU A 186 8.92 8.17 2.50
N LEU A 187 8.09 7.25 2.02
CA LEU A 187 6.96 6.71 2.81
C LEU A 187 7.44 5.82 3.95
N GLU A 188 8.51 5.05 3.75
CA GLU A 188 9.11 4.23 4.80
C GLU A 188 9.53 5.12 5.99
N ASN A 189 10.16 6.26 5.70
CA ASN A 189 10.58 7.24 6.70
C ASN A 189 9.40 7.95 7.40
N TYR A 190 8.19 7.92 6.81
CA TYR A 190 6.99 8.53 7.39
C TYR A 190 6.19 7.57 8.26
N ILE A 191 6.46 6.27 8.20
CA ILE A 191 5.76 5.26 8.99
C ILE A 191 6.20 5.37 10.45
N PHE A 192 5.23 5.38 11.35
CA PHE A 192 5.49 5.40 12.78
C PHE A 192 5.65 3.99 13.35
N GLU A 193 6.63 3.83 14.21
CA GLU A 193 6.91 2.62 14.97
C GLU A 193 6.85 2.91 16.46
N GLU A 194 6.41 1.91 17.23
CA GLU A 194 6.29 1.99 18.68
C GLU A 194 7.67 1.82 19.32
N VAL A 195 7.96 2.62 20.35
CA VAL A 195 9.25 2.64 21.05
C VAL A 195 9.03 2.13 22.46
N GLU A 196 9.49 0.91 22.74
CA GLU A 196 9.24 0.21 24.01
C GLU A 196 10.38 0.38 25.04
N ASP A 197 11.58 0.69 24.55
CA ASP A 197 12.82 0.79 25.32
C ASP A 197 12.99 2.15 26.04
N ILE A 198 12.26 3.17 25.61
CA ILE A 198 12.29 4.50 26.21
C ILE A 198 11.11 4.67 27.17
N LYS A 199 11.41 4.87 28.46
CA LYS A 199 10.42 5.19 29.50
C LYS A 199 10.62 6.61 30.01
N ILE A 200 9.58 7.44 29.87
CA ILE A 200 9.57 8.82 30.35
C ILE A 200 8.39 8.96 31.33
N GLU A 201 8.63 9.57 32.48
CA GLU A 201 7.60 9.79 33.49
C GLU A 201 6.37 10.49 32.88
N LYS A 202 5.17 9.96 33.16
CA LYS A 202 3.88 10.48 32.68
C LYS A 202 3.67 10.46 31.15
N VAL A 203 4.54 9.77 30.42
CA VAL A 203 4.33 9.42 29.01
C VAL A 203 3.86 7.97 28.94
N ASN A 204 2.68 7.74 28.37
CA ASN A 204 2.04 6.44 28.33
C ASN A 204 2.61 5.58 27.20
N LYS A 205 2.84 6.21 26.05
CA LYS A 205 3.30 5.55 24.83
C LYS A 205 4.16 6.50 24.02
N ILE A 206 5.15 5.93 23.33
CA ILE A 206 6.02 6.66 22.41
C ILE A 206 5.93 5.99 21.04
N GLU A 207 5.68 6.80 20.02
CA GLU A 207 5.88 6.40 18.63
C GLU A 207 6.94 7.30 18.00
N LYS A 208 7.67 6.80 17.01
CA LYS A 208 8.62 7.59 16.25
C LYS A 208 8.58 7.27 14.77
N ASN A 209 9.01 8.21 13.97
CA ASN A 209 9.51 7.97 12.62
C ASN A 209 10.91 8.60 12.50
N ASP A 210 11.45 8.67 11.28
CA ASP A 210 12.81 9.20 11.07
C ASP A 210 12.96 10.69 11.43
N PHE A 211 11.85 11.41 11.57
CA PHE A 211 11.86 12.87 11.72
C PHE A 211 11.41 13.34 13.10
N ILE A 212 10.48 12.62 13.73
CA ILE A 212 9.81 13.05 14.96
C ILE A 212 9.47 11.89 15.90
N TYR A 213 9.49 12.18 17.19
CA TYR A 213 8.87 11.40 18.24
C TYR A 213 7.48 11.97 18.59
N ILE A 214 6.53 11.08 18.87
CA ILE A 214 5.21 11.40 19.40
C ILE A 214 5.10 10.80 20.79
N PHE A 215 4.97 11.67 21.79
CA PHE A 215 4.74 11.29 23.18
C PHE A 215 3.24 11.38 23.47
N TYR A 216 2.63 10.23 23.70
CA TYR A 216 1.24 10.12 24.09
C TYR A 216 1.13 10.25 25.61
N VAL A 217 0.35 11.22 26.06
CA VAL A 217 0.21 11.57 27.48
C VAL A 217 -1.27 11.68 27.85
N ASN A 218 -1.60 11.35 29.10
CA ASN A 218 -2.93 11.70 29.61
C ASN A 218 -3.07 13.23 29.67
N LYS A 219 -4.25 13.75 29.30
CA LYS A 219 -4.56 15.19 29.32
C LYS A 219 -4.15 15.90 30.62
N LYS A 220 -4.34 15.26 31.77
CA LYS A 220 -4.00 15.83 33.09
C LYS A 220 -2.50 16.07 33.29
N HIS A 221 -1.64 15.29 32.61
CA HIS A 221 -0.19 15.35 32.78
C HIS A 221 0.53 16.12 31.66
N LYS A 222 -0.17 16.52 30.60
CA LYS A 222 0.45 17.24 29.47
C LYS A 222 1.23 18.48 29.90
N SER A 223 0.65 19.29 30.76
CA SER A 223 1.29 20.51 31.27
C SER A 223 2.57 20.21 32.05
N GLU A 224 2.62 19.08 32.76
CA GLU A 224 3.80 18.64 33.52
C GLU A 224 4.91 18.15 32.59
N VAL A 225 4.57 17.35 31.57
CA VAL A 225 5.52 16.86 30.56
C VAL A 225 6.12 18.01 29.74
N ILE A 226 5.31 19.01 29.39
CA ILE A 226 5.80 20.22 28.72
C ILE A 226 6.65 21.06 29.69
N GLY A 227 6.18 21.22 30.92
CA GLY A 227 6.80 22.03 31.96
C GLY A 227 6.60 23.53 31.76
N LYS A 228 6.84 24.31 32.83
CA LYS A 228 6.73 25.78 32.80
C LYS A 228 7.62 26.37 31.70
N LYS A 229 7.04 27.19 30.81
CA LYS A 229 7.72 27.75 29.61
C LYS A 229 8.41 26.69 28.72
N GLY A 230 7.91 25.45 28.73
CA GLY A 230 8.44 24.34 27.94
C GLY A 230 9.78 23.80 28.42
N LYS A 231 10.18 24.03 29.68
CA LYS A 231 11.51 23.67 30.19
C LYS A 231 11.78 22.17 30.08
N ASN A 232 10.81 21.34 30.45
CA ASN A 232 10.95 19.88 30.48
C ASN A 232 11.04 19.32 29.05
N ILE A 233 10.11 19.71 28.17
CA ILE A 233 10.14 19.25 26.78
C ILE A 233 11.40 19.70 26.04
N LYS A 234 11.95 20.89 26.34
CA LYS A 234 13.23 21.34 25.77
C LYS A 234 14.41 20.45 26.16
N GLN A 235 14.42 19.90 27.38
CA GLN A 235 15.45 18.94 27.80
C GLN A 235 15.30 17.63 27.04
N LEU A 236 14.07 17.11 26.93
CA LEU A 236 13.80 15.89 26.17
C LEU A 236 14.16 16.05 24.69
N LYS A 237 13.89 17.22 24.08
CA LYS A 237 14.27 17.51 22.69
C LYS A 237 15.78 17.49 22.44
N LYS A 238 16.60 17.79 23.45
CA LYS A 238 18.06 17.65 23.33
C LYS A 238 18.51 16.20 23.25
N LEU A 239 17.75 15.28 23.85
CA LEU A 239 18.06 13.85 23.87
C LEU A 239 17.49 13.13 22.65
N TYR A 240 16.25 13.45 22.27
CA TYR A 240 15.48 12.69 21.28
C TYR A 240 15.16 13.47 20.00
N GLY A 241 15.59 14.73 19.89
CA GLY A 241 15.32 15.56 18.71
C GLY A 241 13.90 16.14 18.72
N ASN A 242 13.21 16.10 17.58
CA ASN A 242 11.89 16.68 17.46
C ASN A 242 10.84 15.84 18.19
N ILE A 243 10.08 16.48 19.08
CA ILE A 243 9.03 15.83 19.87
C ILE A 243 7.71 16.58 19.70
N ILE A 244 6.65 15.82 19.44
CA ILE A 244 5.25 16.23 19.50
C ILE A 244 4.61 15.56 20.72
N VAL A 245 3.89 16.33 21.53
CA VAL A 245 3.13 15.80 22.68
C VAL A 245 1.66 15.73 22.29
N LYS A 246 1.08 14.53 22.34
CA LYS A 246 -0.31 14.26 21.96
C LYS A 246 -1.10 13.73 23.15
N GLU A 247 -2.32 14.21 23.30
CA GLU A 247 -3.23 13.73 24.34
C GLU A 247 -3.85 12.39 23.90
N GLU A 248 -3.87 11.42 24.80
CA GLU A 248 -4.79 10.29 24.69
C GLU A 248 -6.15 10.70 25.25
N GLU A 249 -7.22 10.39 24.50
CA GLU A 249 -8.61 10.54 24.93
C GLU A 249 -8.99 9.48 25.96
#